data_AF-A0A944PX87-F1
#
_entry.id   AF-A0A944PX87-F1
#
_cell.length_a   1.000
_cell.length_b   1.000
_cell.length_c   1.000
_cell.angle_alpha   90.00
_cell.angle_beta   90.00
_cell.angle_gamma   90.00
#
_symmetry.space_group_name_H-M   'P 1'
#
loop_
_entity.id
_entity.type
_entity.pdbx_description
1 polymer ?
#
loop_
_entity_poly.entity_id
_entity_poly.type
_entity_poly.pdbx_seq_one_letter_code
_entity_poly.pdbx_strand_id
1 'polypeptide(L)'
;MALLKERPHAPHMHMPHMPHVISEPELRPLDLGGLLARGAAAGFFAGMGFLLANMWFAVSQGMPGISPLYAMSTVFHASDVPVANPTEAILGLTVHIALSLGFGMGFALLLVPLLRKIPALVIGALAYGLALYVLNFQILGRTVFEFFTNPQGPDQLFEALVHPLIFGLLLVPFFLGRPFERTRRAEPQLTATATGGTTPGTSNRPGPMEP
;
A
#
# COMPACT_ATOMS: atom_id res chain seq x y z
N MET A 1 -48.44 -63.73 26.03
CA MET A 1 -47.10 -64.34 26.11
C MET A 1 -46.25 -63.81 24.95
N ALA A 2 -45.47 -62.75 25.18
CA ALA A 2 -44.29 -62.34 24.40
C ALA A 2 -43.68 -61.12 25.13
N LEU A 3 -42.47 -61.33 25.67
CA LEU A 3 -41.73 -60.44 26.55
C LEU A 3 -41.14 -59.22 25.83
N LEU A 4 -41.29 -58.06 26.45
CA LEU A 4 -40.53 -56.83 26.20
C LEU A 4 -39.03 -57.08 26.38
N LYS A 5 -38.24 -56.77 25.36
CA LYS A 5 -36.77 -56.76 25.42
C LYS A 5 -36.30 -55.31 25.40
N GLU A 6 -36.09 -54.74 26.59
CA GLU A 6 -35.43 -53.46 26.78
C GLU A 6 -33.99 -53.52 26.24
N ARG A 7 -33.57 -52.47 25.52
CA ARG A 7 -32.16 -52.26 25.13
C ARG A 7 -31.47 -51.41 26.19
N PRO A 8 -30.28 -51.78 26.68
CA PRO A 8 -29.53 -50.96 27.61
C PRO A 8 -28.97 -49.70 26.93
N HIS A 9 -29.12 -48.55 27.60
CA HIS A 9 -28.52 -47.28 27.23
C HIS A 9 -26.99 -47.36 27.42
N ALA A 10 -26.25 -47.04 26.36
CA ALA A 10 -24.80 -46.90 26.44
C ALA A 10 -24.45 -45.61 27.22
N PRO A 11 -23.46 -45.63 28.12
CA PRO A 11 -23.02 -44.45 28.85
C PRO A 11 -22.32 -43.47 27.90
N HIS A 12 -22.71 -42.19 27.99
CA HIS A 12 -22.03 -41.09 27.32
C HIS A 12 -20.57 -41.01 27.78
N MET A 13 -19.64 -41.44 26.94
CA MET A 13 -18.21 -41.19 27.15
C MET A 13 -17.96 -39.69 26.99
N HIS A 14 -17.70 -39.04 28.12
CA HIS A 14 -17.23 -37.67 28.21
C HIS A 14 -15.81 -37.62 27.60
N MET A 15 -15.69 -37.11 26.37
CA MET A 15 -14.38 -36.85 25.79
C MET A 15 -13.71 -35.70 26.57
N PRO A 16 -12.48 -35.89 27.10
CA PRO A 16 -11.74 -34.81 27.72
C PRO A 16 -11.51 -33.70 26.69
N HIS A 17 -11.87 -32.49 27.09
CA HIS A 17 -11.65 -31.26 26.36
C HIS A 17 -10.15 -31.13 26.09
N MET A 18 -9.72 -31.44 24.86
CA MET A 18 -8.35 -31.14 24.43
C MET A 18 -8.16 -29.63 24.59
N PRO A 19 -7.17 -29.17 25.38
CA PRO A 19 -6.86 -27.75 25.45
C PRO A 19 -6.57 -27.27 24.03
N HIS A 20 -7.32 -26.25 23.60
CA HIS A 20 -7.03 -25.51 22.40
C HIS A 20 -5.56 -25.09 22.48
N VAL A 21 -4.70 -25.77 21.73
CA VAL A 21 -3.34 -25.29 21.46
C VAL A 21 -3.55 -23.94 20.79
N ILE A 22 -3.24 -22.88 21.54
CA ILE A 22 -3.19 -21.53 21.02
C ILE A 22 -2.04 -21.57 20.01
N SER A 23 -2.39 -21.74 18.74
CA SER A 23 -1.44 -21.54 17.65
C SER A 23 -0.84 -20.16 17.85
N GLU A 24 0.48 -20.10 18.04
CA GLU A 24 1.19 -18.84 18.07
C GLU A 24 0.76 -18.02 16.84
N PRO A 25 0.57 -16.70 16.97
CA PRO A 25 0.29 -15.88 15.81
C PRO A 25 1.51 -15.98 14.91
N GLU A 26 1.38 -16.81 13.87
CA GLU A 26 2.35 -16.94 12.79
C GLU A 26 2.46 -15.55 12.17
N LEU A 27 3.47 -14.80 12.61
CA LEU A 27 3.86 -13.51 12.05
C LEU A 27 4.19 -13.78 10.59
N ARG A 28 3.19 -13.70 9.70
CA ARG A 28 3.42 -13.85 8.28
C ARG A 28 4.45 -12.78 7.88
N PRO A 29 5.62 -13.19 7.36
CA PRO A 29 6.59 -12.22 6.89
C PRO A 29 5.93 -11.33 5.84
N LEU A 30 6.28 -10.04 5.84
CA LEU A 30 5.90 -9.11 4.79
C LEU A 30 6.16 -9.77 3.43
N ASP A 31 5.11 -9.92 2.61
CA ASP A 31 5.25 -10.39 1.23
C ASP A 31 5.94 -9.31 0.39
N LEU A 32 7.26 -9.25 0.50
CA LEU A 32 8.12 -8.30 -0.21
C LEU A 32 8.00 -8.48 -1.72
N GLY A 33 7.85 -9.71 -2.19
CA GLY A 33 7.68 -10.03 -3.60
C GLY A 33 6.39 -9.43 -4.16
N GLY A 34 5.26 -9.69 -3.52
CA GLY A 34 3.97 -9.10 -3.89
C GLY A 34 3.93 -7.57 -3.73
N LEU A 35 4.65 -7.03 -2.74
CA LEU A 35 4.81 -5.59 -2.54
C LEU A 35 5.55 -4.92 -3.70
N LEU A 36 6.70 -5.48 -4.07
CA LEU A 36 7.53 -5.01 -5.17
C LEU A 36 6.83 -5.17 -6.51
N ALA A 37 6.18 -6.31 -6.77
CA ALA A 37 5.45 -6.54 -8.01
C ALA A 37 4.28 -5.53 -8.18
N ARG A 38 3.54 -5.26 -7.09
CA ARG A 38 2.51 -4.20 -7.10
C ARG A 38 3.10 -2.81 -7.29
N GLY A 39 4.24 -2.52 -6.65
CA GLY A 39 4.98 -1.28 -6.83
C GLY A 39 5.44 -1.08 -8.27
N ALA A 40 5.98 -2.12 -8.88
CA ALA A 40 6.40 -2.14 -10.27
C ALA A 40 5.21 -1.85 -11.20
N ALA A 41 4.09 -2.56 -11.01
CA ALA A 41 2.87 -2.32 -11.79
C ALA A 41 2.37 -0.88 -11.61
N ALA A 42 2.27 -0.39 -10.37
CA ALA A 42 1.88 0.98 -10.08
C ALA A 42 2.80 1.99 -10.77
N GLY A 43 4.11 1.79 -10.66
CA GLY A 43 5.14 2.61 -11.29
C GLY A 43 5.02 2.62 -12.82
N PHE A 44 4.79 1.47 -13.44
CA PHE A 44 4.58 1.38 -14.89
C PHE A 44 3.38 2.23 -15.35
N PHE A 45 2.19 2.03 -14.75
CA PHE A 45 0.99 2.76 -15.16
C PHE A 45 1.09 4.26 -14.85
N ALA A 46 1.62 4.62 -13.68
CA ALA A 46 1.87 6.01 -13.31
C ALA A 46 2.89 6.66 -14.26
N GLY A 47 3.97 5.94 -14.58
CA GLY A 47 5.01 6.35 -15.53
C GLY A 47 4.47 6.57 -16.93
N MET A 48 3.62 5.67 -17.44
CA MET A 48 3.00 5.86 -18.75
C MET A 48 2.05 7.06 -18.77
N GLY A 49 1.24 7.26 -17.71
CA GLY A 49 0.39 8.45 -17.58
C GLY A 49 1.20 9.74 -17.55
N PHE A 50 2.30 9.74 -16.80
CA PHE A 50 3.24 10.85 -16.71
C PHE A 50 3.90 11.17 -18.06
N LEU A 51 4.37 10.13 -18.79
CA LEU A 51 4.95 10.30 -20.12
C LEU A 51 3.93 10.90 -21.08
N LEU A 52 2.71 10.36 -21.12
CA LEU A 52 1.66 10.88 -22.00
C LEU A 52 1.34 12.35 -21.71
N ALA A 53 1.32 12.76 -20.44
CA ALA A 53 1.15 14.16 -20.08
C ALA A 53 2.28 15.04 -20.63
N ASN A 54 3.52 14.57 -20.52
CA ASN A 54 4.69 15.24 -21.09
C ASN A 54 4.65 15.31 -22.62
N MET A 55 4.26 14.23 -23.30
CA MET A 55 4.09 14.21 -24.75
C MET A 55 3.00 15.18 -25.19
N TRP A 56 1.87 15.23 -24.47
CA TRP A 56 0.80 16.20 -24.72
C TRP A 56 1.28 17.63 -24.53
N PHE A 57 1.99 17.90 -23.43
CA PHE A 57 2.54 19.23 -23.17
C PHE A 57 3.53 19.64 -24.26
N ALA A 58 4.43 18.75 -24.70
CA ALA A 58 5.33 19.02 -25.81
C ALA A 58 4.58 19.44 -27.09
N VAL A 59 3.53 18.70 -27.47
CA VAL A 59 2.69 19.06 -28.62
C VAL A 59 2.01 20.42 -28.41
N SER A 60 1.55 20.72 -27.19
CA SER A 60 0.93 22.03 -26.87
C SER A 60 1.90 23.21 -27.03
N GLN A 61 3.21 22.96 -26.93
CA GLN A 61 4.28 23.94 -27.12
C GLN A 61 4.85 23.94 -28.56
N GLY A 62 4.21 23.23 -29.50
CA GLY A 62 4.67 23.16 -30.90
C GLY A 62 5.87 22.23 -31.13
N MET A 63 6.23 21.40 -30.14
CA MET A 63 7.30 20.41 -30.27
C MET A 63 6.74 19.04 -30.71
N PRO A 64 7.56 18.17 -31.32
CA PRO A 64 7.17 16.78 -31.55
C PRO A 64 6.75 16.08 -30.26
N GLY A 65 5.68 15.29 -30.27
CA GLY A 65 5.21 14.59 -29.07
C GLY A 65 6.22 13.60 -28.48
N ILE A 66 7.15 13.11 -29.29
CA ILE A 66 8.25 12.22 -28.84
C ILE A 66 9.44 12.96 -28.22
N SER A 67 9.44 14.30 -28.19
CA SER A 67 10.55 15.10 -27.64
C SER A 67 10.95 14.72 -26.20
N PRO A 68 10.01 14.39 -25.28
CA PRO A 68 10.39 13.94 -23.94
C PRO A 68 11.24 12.67 -23.95
N LEU A 69 11.09 11.80 -24.95
CA LEU A 69 11.90 10.59 -25.06
C LEU A 69 13.36 10.94 -25.41
N TYR A 70 13.58 11.90 -26.30
CA TYR A 70 14.94 12.37 -26.60
C TYR A 70 15.60 13.00 -25.37
N ALA A 71 14.83 13.76 -24.56
CA ALA A 71 15.34 14.30 -23.31
C ALA A 71 15.74 13.19 -22.34
N MET A 72 14.93 12.14 -22.21
CA MET A 72 15.21 11.01 -21.31
C MET A 72 16.38 10.13 -21.79
N SER A 73 16.65 10.07 -23.09
CA SER A 73 17.79 9.28 -23.61
C SER A 73 19.14 9.88 -23.18
N THR A 74 19.18 11.18 -22.87
CA THR A 74 20.38 11.84 -22.36
C THR A 74 20.88 11.24 -21.04
N VAL A 75 19.97 10.69 -20.23
CA VAL A 75 20.28 9.96 -18.99
C VAL A 75 21.07 8.69 -19.26
N PHE A 76 20.74 7.97 -20.34
CA PHE A 76 21.47 6.76 -20.74
C PHE A 76 22.91 7.08 -21.15
N HIS A 77 23.10 8.20 -21.86
CA HIS A 77 24.40 8.62 -22.37
C HIS A 77 25.23 9.44 -21.39
N ALA A 78 24.66 9.85 -20.25
CA ALA A 78 25.27 10.85 -19.37
C ALA A 78 25.67 12.13 -20.14
N SER A 79 24.73 12.66 -20.92
CA SER A 79 24.93 13.83 -21.79
C SER A 79 23.89 14.92 -21.49
N ASP A 80 24.13 16.14 -21.97
CA ASP A 80 23.20 17.28 -21.82
C ASP A 80 22.54 17.69 -23.14
N VAL A 81 22.74 16.91 -24.21
CA VAL A 81 22.26 17.28 -25.55
C VAL A 81 21.38 16.15 -26.10
N PRO A 82 20.05 16.36 -26.16
CA PRO A 82 19.16 15.41 -26.81
C PRO A 82 19.48 15.27 -28.29
N VAL A 83 19.45 14.03 -28.79
CA VAL A 83 19.63 13.74 -30.21
C VAL A 83 18.31 13.19 -30.77
N ALA A 84 17.77 13.85 -31.79
CA ALA A 84 16.47 13.53 -32.36
C ALA A 84 16.58 12.43 -33.44
N ASN A 85 16.66 11.16 -33.00
CA ASN A 85 16.61 10.01 -33.91
C ASN A 85 15.84 8.81 -33.29
N PRO A 86 15.39 7.83 -34.11
CA PRO A 86 14.56 6.72 -33.61
C PRO A 86 15.20 5.88 -32.50
N THR A 87 16.52 5.66 -32.55
CA THR A 87 17.25 4.91 -31.51
C THR A 87 17.16 5.60 -30.17
N GLU A 88 17.33 6.93 -30.16
CA GLU A 88 17.26 7.74 -28.94
C GLU A 88 15.85 7.77 -28.35
N ALA A 89 14.81 7.79 -29.19
CA ALA A 89 13.44 7.66 -28.70
C ALA A 89 13.21 6.31 -27.98
N ILE A 90 13.76 5.21 -28.51
CA ILE A 90 13.68 3.88 -27.90
C ILE A 90 14.47 3.83 -26.57
N LEU A 91 15.68 4.39 -26.56
CA LEU A 91 16.50 4.48 -25.35
C LEU A 91 15.81 5.30 -24.26
N GLY A 92 15.27 6.47 -24.63
CA GLY A 92 14.52 7.32 -23.72
C GLY A 92 13.29 6.64 -23.13
N LEU A 93 12.52 5.91 -23.94
CA LEU A 93 11.40 5.11 -23.47
C LEU A 93 11.85 4.00 -22.51
N THR A 94 12.97 3.34 -22.82
CA THR A 94 13.54 2.28 -21.99
C THR A 94 13.96 2.80 -20.63
N VAL A 95 14.70 3.92 -20.58
CA VAL A 95 15.09 4.61 -19.35
C VAL A 95 13.86 5.02 -18.55
N HIS A 96 12.88 5.63 -19.22
CA HIS A 96 11.64 6.09 -18.58
C HIS A 96 10.89 4.94 -17.90
N ILE A 97 10.73 3.80 -18.59
CA ILE A 97 10.10 2.60 -18.04
C ILE A 97 10.91 2.08 -16.85
N ALA A 98 12.23 1.95 -16.97
CA ALA A 98 13.09 1.43 -15.91
C ALA A 98 13.01 2.28 -14.64
N LEU A 99 13.11 3.60 -14.77
CA LEU A 99 12.97 4.55 -13.66
C LEU A 99 11.56 4.49 -13.05
N SER A 100 10.52 4.44 -13.89
CA SER A 100 9.13 4.37 -13.43
C SER A 100 8.86 3.12 -12.60
N LEU A 101 9.34 1.96 -13.04
CA LEU A 101 9.27 0.70 -12.29
C LEU A 101 10.00 0.84 -10.94
N GLY A 102 11.23 1.34 -10.96
CA GLY A 102 12.06 1.54 -9.77
C GLY A 102 11.42 2.49 -8.75
N PHE A 103 10.88 3.62 -9.21
CA PHE A 103 10.19 4.57 -8.35
C PHE A 103 8.88 4.03 -7.80
N GLY A 104 8.12 3.24 -8.56
CA GLY A 104 6.93 2.57 -8.05
C GLY A 104 7.27 1.52 -6.97
N MET A 105 8.33 0.74 -7.18
CA MET A 105 8.87 -0.18 -6.17
C MET A 105 9.34 0.57 -4.92
N GLY A 106 10.04 1.70 -5.08
CA GLY A 106 10.49 2.55 -3.99
C GLY A 106 9.34 3.07 -3.14
N PHE A 107 8.26 3.57 -3.77
CA PHE A 107 7.05 3.97 -3.06
C PHE A 107 6.46 2.81 -2.26
N ALA A 108 6.35 1.64 -2.89
CA ALA A 108 5.80 0.44 -2.28
C ALA A 108 6.59 -0.01 -1.05
N LEU A 109 7.93 0.01 -1.11
CA LEU A 109 8.78 -0.40 -0.01
C LEU A 109 8.84 0.63 1.13
N LEU A 110 9.02 1.90 0.78
CA LEU A 110 9.37 2.94 1.75
C LEU A 110 8.14 3.52 2.46
N LEU A 111 7.03 3.69 1.74
CA LEU A 111 5.88 4.45 2.26
C LEU A 111 4.69 3.56 2.63
N VAL A 112 4.38 2.55 1.82
CA VAL A 112 3.16 1.77 2.01
C VAL A 112 3.08 1.03 3.37
N PRO A 113 4.17 0.46 3.94
CA PRO A 113 4.12 -0.14 5.27
C PRO A 113 3.79 0.86 6.39
N LEU A 114 4.13 2.14 6.18
CA LEU A 114 3.95 3.22 7.14
C LEU A 114 2.57 3.90 7.02
N LEU A 115 2.05 4.03 5.80
CA LEU A 115 0.85 4.82 5.50
C LEU A 115 -0.42 3.95 5.51
N ARG A 116 -0.95 3.71 6.71
CA ARG A 116 -2.06 2.76 6.92
C ARG A 116 -3.46 3.25 6.59
N LYS A 117 -3.62 4.55 6.33
CA LYS A 117 -4.91 5.21 6.10
C LYS A 117 -4.94 5.77 4.68
N ILE A 118 -6.10 5.72 4.01
CA ILE A 118 -6.25 6.25 2.64
C ILE A 118 -5.79 7.72 2.55
N PRO A 119 -6.20 8.66 3.43
CA PRO A 119 -5.71 10.03 3.36
C PRO A 119 -4.20 10.14 3.52
N ALA A 120 -3.60 9.32 4.39
CA ALA A 120 -2.16 9.28 4.58
C ALA A 120 -1.44 8.75 3.33
N LEU A 121 -2.00 7.74 2.67
CA LEU A 121 -1.49 7.19 1.41
C LEU A 121 -1.54 8.23 0.28
N VAL A 122 -2.64 9.00 0.17
CA VAL A 122 -2.78 10.08 -0.82
C VAL A 122 -1.78 11.19 -0.57
N ILE A 123 -1.68 11.70 0.66
CA ILE A 123 -0.71 12.75 1.02
C ILE A 123 0.72 12.26 0.81
N GLY A 124 1.01 11.03 1.21
CA GLY A 124 2.33 10.42 1.02
C GLY A 124 2.67 10.23 -0.47
N ALA A 125 1.70 9.91 -1.32
CA ALA A 125 1.90 9.80 -2.75
C ALA A 125 2.17 11.16 -3.41
N LEU A 126 1.46 12.21 -3.01
CA LEU A 126 1.74 13.58 -3.43
C LEU A 126 3.14 14.03 -3.00
N ALA A 127 3.48 13.81 -1.73
CA ALA A 127 4.80 14.15 -1.19
C ALA A 127 5.91 13.36 -1.89
N TYR A 128 5.67 12.08 -2.19
CA TYR A 128 6.62 11.24 -2.92
C TYR A 128 6.83 11.74 -4.35
N GLY A 129 5.76 12.06 -5.09
CA GLY A 129 5.89 12.65 -6.42
C GLY A 129 6.66 13.97 -6.38
N LEU A 130 6.36 14.86 -5.43
CA LEU A 130 7.12 16.09 -5.26
C LEU A 130 8.60 15.83 -4.92
N ALA A 131 8.89 14.84 -4.08
CA ALA A 131 10.26 14.44 -3.76
C ALA A 131 11.00 13.92 -5.00
N LEU A 132 10.32 13.19 -5.90
CA LEU A 132 10.89 12.77 -7.19
C LEU A 132 11.17 13.96 -8.10
N TYR A 133 10.29 14.97 -8.16
CA TYR A 133 10.60 16.21 -8.89
C TYR A 133 11.88 16.86 -8.35
N VAL A 134 11.98 17.01 -7.02
CA VAL A 134 13.18 17.60 -6.40
C VAL A 134 14.42 16.76 -6.73
N LEU A 135 14.34 15.44 -6.61
CA LEU A 135 15.46 14.55 -6.94
C LEU A 135 15.86 14.64 -8.41
N ASN A 136 14.91 14.48 -9.33
CA ASN A 136 15.18 14.39 -10.76
C ASN A 136 15.62 15.73 -11.34
N PHE A 137 14.93 16.81 -11.01
CA PHE A 137 15.16 18.11 -11.64
C PHE A 137 16.08 18.99 -10.80
N GLN A 138 15.83 19.09 -9.49
CA GLN A 138 16.56 20.07 -8.67
C GLN A 138 17.91 19.54 -8.18
N ILE A 139 18.05 18.23 -8.00
CA ILE A 139 19.33 17.61 -7.64
C ILE A 139 20.02 17.14 -8.92
N LEU A 140 19.51 16.09 -9.58
CA LEU A 140 20.18 15.48 -10.74
C LEU A 140 20.22 16.43 -11.94
N GLY A 141 19.10 17.09 -12.26
CA GLY A 141 19.00 18.03 -13.37
C GLY A 141 19.79 19.33 -13.22
N ARG A 142 20.34 19.63 -12.03
CA ARG A 142 21.25 20.77 -11.81
C ARG A 142 22.70 20.38 -11.61
N THR A 143 22.99 19.08 -11.48
CA THR A 143 24.34 18.61 -11.09
C THR A 143 24.95 17.64 -12.08
N VAL A 144 24.13 16.85 -12.77
CA VAL A 144 24.58 15.79 -13.69
C VAL A 144 23.96 15.95 -15.08
N PHE A 145 22.71 16.44 -15.16
CA PHE A 145 21.95 16.54 -16.40
C PHE A 145 21.33 17.93 -16.58
N GLU A 146 22.17 18.95 -16.80
CA GLU A 146 21.78 20.36 -16.86
C GLU A 146 20.68 20.65 -17.89
N PHE A 147 20.56 19.82 -18.93
CA PHE A 147 19.46 19.91 -19.91
C PHE A 147 18.08 19.96 -19.25
N PHE A 148 17.88 19.24 -18.15
CA PHE A 148 16.57 19.17 -17.49
C PHE A 148 16.18 20.46 -16.76
N THR A 149 17.09 21.40 -16.56
CA THR A 149 16.79 22.70 -15.91
C THR A 149 17.11 23.92 -16.76
N ASN A 150 17.70 23.71 -17.94
CA ASN A 150 17.90 24.74 -18.96
C ASN A 150 16.54 25.27 -19.50
N PRO A 151 16.43 26.56 -19.86
CA PRO A 151 15.29 27.11 -20.60
C PRO A 151 14.83 26.34 -21.86
N GLN A 152 15.71 25.55 -22.49
CA GLN A 152 15.41 24.68 -23.63
C GLN A 152 14.94 23.26 -23.24
N GLY A 153 15.01 22.96 -21.95
CA GLY A 153 14.59 21.69 -21.36
C GLY A 153 13.10 21.65 -20.99
N PRO A 154 12.70 20.68 -20.15
CA PRO A 154 11.33 20.57 -19.68
C PRO A 154 10.90 21.77 -18.81
N ASP A 155 9.63 22.17 -18.95
CA ASP A 155 9.04 23.26 -18.17
C ASP A 155 8.97 22.87 -16.68
N GLN A 156 9.68 23.63 -15.84
CA GLN A 156 9.84 23.28 -14.43
C GLN A 156 8.53 23.32 -13.63
N LEU A 157 7.62 24.24 -13.96
CA LEU A 157 6.35 24.34 -13.25
C LEU A 157 5.44 23.16 -13.62
N PHE A 158 5.37 22.84 -14.91
CA PHE A 158 4.66 21.68 -15.40
C PHE A 158 5.19 20.41 -14.73
N GLU A 159 6.52 20.20 -14.73
CA GLU A 159 7.15 19.05 -14.09
C GLU A 159 6.84 18.97 -12.59
N ALA A 160 6.96 20.10 -11.86
CA ALA A 160 6.63 20.17 -10.44
C ALA A 160 5.18 19.80 -10.14
N LEU A 161 4.25 19.97 -11.09
CA LEU A 161 2.84 19.62 -10.96
C LEU A 161 2.57 18.17 -11.40
N VAL A 162 3.10 17.72 -12.53
CA VAL A 162 2.79 16.38 -13.04
C VAL A 162 3.43 15.26 -12.23
N HIS A 163 4.57 15.51 -11.58
CA HIS A 163 5.16 14.51 -10.67
C HIS A 163 4.22 14.15 -9.51
N PRO A 164 3.72 15.09 -8.69
CA PRO A 164 2.77 14.76 -7.63
C PRO A 164 1.39 14.38 -8.18
N LEU A 165 0.82 15.15 -9.11
CA LEU A 165 -0.58 15.01 -9.51
C LEU A 165 -0.85 13.83 -10.44
N ILE A 166 0.12 13.46 -11.28
CA ILE A 166 -0.03 12.33 -12.20
C ILE A 166 0.73 11.14 -11.66
N PHE A 167 2.06 11.22 -11.57
CA PHE A 167 2.84 10.08 -11.14
C PHE A 167 2.47 9.65 -9.72
N GLY A 168 2.51 10.57 -8.75
CA GLY A 168 2.18 10.30 -7.35
C GLY A 168 0.77 9.72 -7.18
N LEU A 169 -0.27 10.45 -7.59
CA LEU A 169 -1.66 10.02 -7.38
C LEU A 169 -2.00 8.71 -8.08
N LEU A 170 -1.45 8.43 -9.27
CA LEU A 170 -1.71 7.17 -9.99
C LEU A 170 -1.11 5.93 -9.30
N LEU A 171 -0.20 6.10 -8.33
CA LEU A 171 0.27 4.99 -7.50
C LEU A 171 -0.83 4.50 -6.56
N VAL A 172 -1.66 5.40 -6.01
CA VAL A 172 -2.58 5.12 -4.90
C VAL A 172 -3.54 3.94 -5.14
N PRO A 173 -4.21 3.81 -6.30
CA PRO A 173 -5.19 2.74 -6.54
C PRO A 173 -4.61 1.33 -6.35
N PHE A 174 -3.32 1.13 -6.63
CA PHE A 174 -2.64 -0.16 -6.51
C PHE A 174 -2.42 -0.62 -5.06
N PHE A 175 -2.67 0.26 -4.10
CA PHE A 175 -2.47 0.03 -2.68
C PHE A 175 -3.77 0.14 -1.86
N LEU A 176 -4.91 0.40 -2.51
CA LEU A 176 -6.23 0.37 -1.87
C LEU A 176 -6.62 -1.06 -1.47
N GLY A 177 -7.41 -1.18 -0.40
CA GLY A 177 -7.99 -2.47 0.03
C GLY A 177 -7.00 -3.47 0.63
N ARG A 178 -5.77 -3.05 0.96
CA ARG A 178 -4.85 -3.91 1.71
C ARG A 178 -5.40 -4.15 3.12
N PRO A 179 -5.49 -5.41 3.58
CA PRO A 179 -5.78 -5.68 4.98
C PRO A 179 -4.58 -5.20 5.78
N PHE A 180 -4.66 -3.97 6.32
CA PHE A 180 -3.80 -3.58 7.42
C PHE A 180 -4.24 -4.44 8.58
N GLU A 181 -3.45 -5.46 8.87
CA GLU A 181 -3.65 -6.36 9.99
C GLU A 181 -3.81 -5.48 11.23
N ARG A 182 -5.07 -5.36 11.67
CA ARG A 182 -5.43 -4.62 12.85
C ARG A 182 -4.70 -5.38 13.93
N THR A 183 -3.62 -4.81 14.46
CA THR A 183 -3.05 -5.25 15.73
C THR A 183 -4.20 -5.11 16.71
N ARG A 184 -4.99 -6.17 16.86
CA ARG A 184 -6.01 -6.28 17.90
C ARG A 184 -5.15 -6.28 19.14
N ARG A 185 -4.97 -5.09 19.73
CA ARG A 185 -4.51 -4.94 21.09
C ARG A 185 -5.32 -5.98 21.84
N ALA A 186 -4.63 -7.00 22.35
CA ALA A 186 -5.25 -7.97 23.22
C ALA A 186 -5.76 -7.14 24.39
N GLU A 187 -7.03 -6.78 24.31
CA GLU A 187 -7.79 -6.33 25.46
C GLU A 187 -7.68 -7.53 26.41
N PRO A 188 -7.11 -7.34 27.62
CA PRO A 188 -7.16 -8.40 28.60
C PRO A 188 -8.64 -8.70 28.78
N GLN A 189 -9.08 -9.87 28.33
CA GLN A 189 -10.29 -10.46 28.85
C GLN A 189 -10.03 -10.62 30.35
N LEU A 190 -10.45 -9.62 31.12
CA LEU A 190 -10.65 -9.76 32.56
C LEU A 190 -11.80 -10.76 32.69
N THR A 191 -11.42 -12.03 32.69
CA THR A 191 -12.29 -13.15 33.03
C THR A 191 -12.61 -13.01 34.52
N ALA A 192 -13.58 -12.17 34.84
CA ALA A 192 -14.27 -12.23 36.12
C ALA A 192 -15.12 -13.50 36.11
N THR A 193 -14.53 -14.62 36.50
CA THR A 193 -15.26 -15.84 36.85
C THR A 193 -14.64 -16.44 38.09
N ALA A 194 -14.97 -15.82 39.23
CA ALA A 194 -15.03 -16.56 40.49
C ALA A 194 -16.47 -17.08 40.63
N THR A 195 -16.66 -18.32 40.19
CA THR A 195 -17.63 -19.27 40.76
C THR A 195 -17.34 -19.41 42.26
N GLY A 196 -18.26 -19.60 43.19
CA GLY A 196 -19.70 -19.84 43.20
C GLY A 196 -20.07 -20.16 44.66
N GLY A 197 -21.29 -19.81 45.09
CA GLY A 197 -21.77 -20.08 46.44
C GLY A 197 -23.26 -19.81 46.59
N THR A 198 -24.07 -20.81 46.23
CA THR A 198 -25.38 -21.20 46.81
C THR A 198 -26.55 -20.18 46.91
N THR A 199 -27.66 -20.53 46.28
CA THR A 199 -29.02 -19.93 46.31
C THR A 199 -29.82 -20.37 47.58
N PRO A 200 -31.15 -20.10 47.72
CA PRO A 200 -31.79 -18.90 48.25
C PRO A 200 -32.69 -19.17 49.49
N GLY A 201 -32.69 -18.29 50.51
CA GLY A 201 -33.54 -18.40 51.70
C GLY A 201 -34.58 -17.28 51.79
N THR A 202 -35.84 -17.62 51.58
CA THR A 202 -37.04 -16.78 51.71
C THR A 202 -37.23 -16.25 53.14
N SER A 203 -37.30 -14.92 53.32
CA SER A 203 -37.71 -14.34 54.61
C SER A 203 -39.24 -14.21 54.67
N ASN A 204 -39.89 -15.16 55.33
CA ASN A 204 -41.24 -14.99 55.85
C ASN A 204 -41.15 -14.24 57.18
N ARG A 205 -41.73 -13.04 57.22
CA ARG A 205 -41.90 -12.21 58.43
C ARG A 205 -43.29 -12.52 59.02
N PRO A 206 -43.42 -13.02 60.25
CA PRO A 206 -44.71 -13.04 60.94
C PRO A 206 -44.95 -11.67 61.61
N GLY A 207 -46.12 -11.08 61.36
CA GLY A 207 -46.62 -9.95 62.14
C GLY A 207 -47.13 -10.39 63.51
N PRO A 208 -47.04 -9.55 64.55
CA PRO A 208 -47.57 -9.87 65.87
C PRO A 208 -49.10 -9.69 65.93
N MET A 209 -49.80 -10.66 66.52
CA MET A 209 -51.20 -10.55 66.92
C MET A 209 -51.35 -9.73 68.21
N GLU A 210 -52.39 -8.91 68.24
CA GLU A 210 -52.95 -8.22 69.40
C GLU A 210 -53.49 -9.21 70.45
N PRO A 211 -53.62 -8.76 71.71
CA PRO A 211 -54.70 -9.17 72.61
C PRO A 211 -55.91 -8.22 72.55
#